data_AF-A0A7G7G486-F1
#
_entry.id   AF-A0A7G7G486-F1
#
_cell.length_a   1.000
_cell.length_b   1.000
_cell.length_c   1.000
_cell.angle_alpha   90.00
_cell.angle_beta   90.00
_cell.angle_gamma   90.00
#
_symmetry.space_group_name_H-M   'P 1'
#
loop_
_entity.id
_entity.type
_entity.pdbx_description
1 polymer ?
#
loop_
_entity_poly.entity_id
_entity_poly.type
_entity_poly.pdbx_seq_one_letter_code
_entity_poly.pdbx_strand_id
1 'polypeptide(L)'
;MGTKTCLIEIFRTTQGAVYQCNRRNCYWVEFAGGISPFTFSDFKLLKKQLEAININEMAQNTERTADVVILMPHRSERCFVLTLTDVLQFRELLQGAKVMIELNSLVYESLHAMAI
;
A
#
# COMPACT_ATOMS: atom_id res chain seq x y z
N MET A 1 -1.98 19.36 13.14
CA MET A 1 -1.37 18.20 13.83
C MET A 1 -2.37 17.59 14.82
N GLY A 2 -3.42 16.91 14.32
CA GLY A 2 -4.49 16.35 15.16
C GLY A 2 -4.34 14.83 15.36
N THR A 3 -4.12 14.43 16.62
CA THR A 3 -4.41 13.11 17.23
C THR A 3 -4.08 11.85 16.40
N LYS A 4 -2.87 11.32 16.61
CA LYS A 4 -2.33 10.05 16.08
C LYS A 4 -2.91 8.79 16.76
N THR A 5 -3.99 8.90 17.55
CA THR A 5 -4.35 7.89 18.57
C THR A 5 -5.27 6.75 18.09
N CYS A 6 -5.65 6.69 16.82
CA CYS A 6 -6.56 5.64 16.29
C CYS A 6 -6.04 4.96 15.02
N LEU A 7 -4.74 5.07 14.76
CA LEU A 7 -4.07 4.38 13.66
C LEU A 7 -3.25 3.24 14.26
N ILE A 8 -3.57 2.02 13.84
CA ILE A 8 -2.80 0.83 14.17
C ILE A 8 -1.83 0.60 13.03
N GLU A 9 -0.53 0.56 13.32
CA GLU A 9 0.46 0.22 12.31
C GLU A 9 0.30 -1.25 11.92
N ILE A 10 0.17 -1.49 10.61
CA ILE A 10 0.03 -2.84 10.05
C ILE A 10 1.40 -3.31 9.56
N PHE A 11 2.09 -2.49 8.78
CA PHE A 11 3.38 -2.85 8.22
C PHE A 11 4.17 -1.59 7.88
N ARG A 12 5.49 -1.64 8.06
CA ARG A 12 6.40 -0.52 7.81
C ARG A 12 7.65 -1.01 7.08
N THR A 13 8.09 -0.22 6.12
CA THR A 13 9.40 -0.33 5.50
C THR A 13 10.19 0.96 5.74
N THR A 14 11.42 1.03 5.23
CA THR A 14 12.22 2.27 5.28
C THR A 14 11.61 3.43 4.49
N GLN A 15 10.72 3.13 3.54
CA GLN A 15 10.18 4.10 2.57
C GLN A 15 8.72 4.48 2.82
N GLY A 16 8.03 3.76 3.72
CA GLY A 16 6.64 4.02 3.99
C GLY A 16 6.04 3.10 5.04
N ALA A 17 4.76 3.30 5.31
CA ALA A 17 4.00 2.51 6.27
C ALA A 17 2.53 2.42 5.87
N VAL A 18 1.89 1.31 6.25
CA VAL A 18 0.45 1.12 6.13
C VAL A 18 -0.13 1.06 7.54
N TYR A 19 -1.17 1.85 7.75
CA TYR A 19 -1.90 1.91 9.01
C TYR A 19 -3.37 1.56 8.80
N GLN A 20 -3.99 0.95 9.78
CA GLN A 20 -5.43 0.69 9.81
C GLN A 20 -6.12 1.69 10.73
N CYS A 21 -7.21 2.29 10.24
CA CYS A 21 -8.10 3.13 11.02
C CYS A 21 -9.43 2.40 11.24
N ASN A 22 -9.61 1.79 12.41
CA ASN A 22 -10.84 1.04 12.72
C ASN A 22 -12.09 1.92 12.71
N ARG A 23 -11.97 3.20 13.10
CA ARG A 23 -13.10 4.15 13.15
C ARG A 23 -13.68 4.47 11.77
N ARG A 24 -12.83 4.52 10.74
CA ARG A 24 -13.21 4.90 9.37
C ARG A 24 -13.24 3.71 8.42
N ASN A 25 -12.94 2.51 8.92
CA ASN A 25 -12.81 1.27 8.16
C ASN A 25 -11.95 1.46 6.89
N CYS A 26 -10.78 2.11 7.05
CA CYS A 26 -9.89 2.43 5.95
C CYS A 26 -8.42 2.18 6.32
N TYR A 27 -7.60 2.02 5.28
CA TYR A 27 -6.15 1.93 5.38
C TYR A 27 -5.52 3.27 4.99
N TRP A 28 -4.59 3.75 5.80
CA TRP A 28 -3.78 4.90 5.47
C TRP A 28 -2.44 4.40 4.95
N VAL A 29 -2.10 4.80 3.74
CA VAL A 29 -0.83 4.46 3.11
C VAL A 29 0.04 5.69 3.12
N GLU A 30 1.14 5.62 3.86
CA GLU A 30 2.22 6.61 3.88
C GLU A 30 3.30 6.15 2.91
N PHE A 31 3.53 6.93 1.85
CA PHE A 31 4.55 6.67 0.85
C PHE A 31 4.94 7.98 0.14
N ALA A 32 6.20 8.10 -0.31
CA ALA A 32 6.71 9.26 -1.06
C ALA A 32 6.37 10.62 -0.39
N GLY A 33 6.55 10.72 0.92
CA GLY A 33 6.39 11.98 1.66
C GLY A 33 4.94 12.43 1.90
N GLY A 34 3.94 11.57 1.73
CA GLY A 34 2.68 11.83 2.44
C GLY A 34 1.74 10.64 2.51
N ILE A 35 0.52 10.93 2.95
CA ILE A 35 -0.38 9.93 3.49
C ILE A 35 -1.76 10.04 2.84
N SER A 36 -2.25 8.93 2.31
CA SER A 36 -3.54 8.87 1.61
C SER A 36 -4.43 7.77 2.21
N PRO A 37 -5.72 8.06 2.45
CA PRO A 37 -6.67 7.06 2.90
C PRO A 37 -7.19 6.22 1.72
N PHE A 38 -7.35 4.91 1.95
CA PHE A 38 -7.87 3.94 0.99
C PHE A 38 -8.90 3.05 1.67
N THR A 39 -10.05 2.84 1.01
CA THR A 39 -10.94 1.75 1.41
C THR A 39 -10.27 0.40 1.15
N PHE A 40 -10.77 -0.69 1.73
CA PHE A 40 -10.25 -2.03 1.43
C PHE A 40 -10.25 -2.35 -0.08
N SER A 41 -11.33 -1.98 -0.78
CA SER A 41 -11.45 -2.17 -2.22
C SER A 41 -10.44 -1.33 -3.01
N ASP A 42 -10.29 -0.06 -2.65
CA ASP A 42 -9.34 0.83 -3.33
C ASP A 42 -7.88 0.42 -3.04
N PHE A 43 -7.59 -0.08 -1.82
CA PHE A 43 -6.29 -0.64 -1.47
C PHE A 43 -5.93 -1.85 -2.34
N LYS A 44 -6.89 -2.76 -2.55
CA LYS A 44 -6.70 -3.92 -3.45
C LYS A 44 -6.49 -3.50 -4.90
N LEU A 45 -7.22 -2.47 -5.35
CA LEU A 45 -7.06 -1.93 -6.69
C LEU A 45 -5.70 -1.26 -6.88
N LEU A 46 -5.26 -0.45 -5.91
CA LEU A 46 -3.94 0.19 -5.89
C LEU A 46 -2.82 -0.84 -6.04
N LYS A 47 -2.88 -1.93 -5.27
CA LYS A 47 -1.94 -3.04 -5.37
C LYS A 47 -1.91 -3.65 -6.78
N LYS A 48 -3.09 -3.93 -7.35
CA LYS A 48 -3.20 -4.48 -8.70
C LYS A 48 -2.63 -3.53 -9.76
N GLN A 49 -2.87 -2.22 -9.62
CA GLN A 49 -2.32 -1.22 -10.54
C GLN A 49 -0.79 -1.19 -10.46
N LEU A 50 -0.21 -1.24 -9.25
CA LEU A 50 1.24 -1.28 -9.07
C LEU A 50 1.85 -2.57 -9.62
N GLU A 51 1.21 -3.71 -9.45
CA GLU A 51 1.66 -5.01 -9.98
C GLU A 51 1.59 -5.07 -11.52
N ALA A 52 0.68 -4.33 -12.14
CA ALA A 52 0.56 -4.26 -13.60
C ALA A 52 1.69 -3.47 -14.29
N ILE A 53 2.46 -2.68 -13.54
CA ILE A 53 3.59 -1.92 -14.09
C ILE A 53 4.68 -2.88 -14.62
N ASN A 54 5.11 -2.70 -15.86
CA ASN A 54 6.16 -3.53 -16.46
C ASN A 54 7.55 -3.05 -16.04
N ILE A 55 8.05 -3.58 -14.92
CA ILE A 55 9.38 -3.23 -14.39
C ILE A 55 10.53 -3.61 -15.33
N ASN A 56 10.36 -4.64 -16.17
CA ASN A 56 11.40 -5.07 -17.10
C ASN A 56 11.58 -4.05 -18.22
N GLU A 57 10.46 -3.54 -18.74
CA GLU A 57 10.46 -2.49 -19.75
C GLU A 57 11.03 -1.18 -19.20
N MET A 58 10.65 -0.80 -17.97
CA MET A 58 11.24 0.37 -17.30
C MET A 58 12.75 0.26 -17.11
N ALA A 59 13.28 -0.95 -16.90
CA ALA A 59 14.71 -1.19 -16.68
C ALA A 59 15.53 -1.29 -17.98
N GLN A 60 14.91 -1.73 -19.08
CA GLN A 60 15.59 -1.99 -20.36
C GLN A 60 15.48 -0.83 -21.35
N ASN A 61 14.44 0.01 -21.22
CA ASN A 61 14.25 1.14 -22.10
C ASN A 61 15.22 2.29 -21.74
N THR A 62 15.91 2.82 -22.74
CA THR A 62 16.91 3.89 -22.59
C THR A 62 16.34 5.29 -22.82
N GLU A 63 15.06 5.40 -23.13
CA GLU A 63 14.35 6.68 -23.21
C GLU A 63 14.30 7.37 -21.84
N ARG A 64 14.49 8.69 -21.83
CA ARG A 64 14.51 9.51 -20.59
C ARG A 64 13.21 9.54 -19.80
N THR A 65 12.12 9.06 -20.38
CA THR A 65 10.78 9.04 -19.77
C THR A 65 10.35 7.65 -19.34
N ALA A 66 11.13 6.62 -19.67
CA ALA A 66 10.75 5.23 -19.42
C ALA A 66 11.00 4.76 -17.99
N ASP A 67 11.75 5.52 -17.20
CA ASP A 67 12.11 5.23 -15.81
C ASP A 67 11.10 5.75 -14.78
N VAL A 68 10.07 6.50 -15.22
CA VAL A 68 9.05 7.11 -14.37
C VAL A 68 7.64 6.70 -14.78
N VAL A 69 6.81 6.36 -13.79
CA VAL A 69 5.38 6.05 -13.96
C VAL A 69 4.55 6.96 -13.09
N ILE A 70 3.50 7.55 -13.67
CA ILE A 70 2.49 8.29 -12.92
C ILE A 70 1.33 7.35 -12.62
N LEU A 71 1.15 7.04 -11.34
CA LEU A 71 0.06 6.20 -10.86
C LEU A 71 -1.01 7.10 -10.22
N MET A 72 -2.23 7.10 -10.79
CA MET A 72 -3.40 7.71 -10.16
C MET A 72 -4.22 6.63 -9.45
N PRO A 73 -4.23 6.62 -8.11
CA PRO A 73 -5.10 5.74 -7.36
C PRO A 73 -6.55 6.16 -7.54
N HIS A 74 -7.43 5.16 -7.57
CA HIS A 74 -8.86 5.38 -7.67
C HIS A 74 -9.37 6.21 -6.47
N ARG A 75 -10.16 7.25 -6.74
CA ARG A 75 -10.77 8.16 -5.75
C ARG A 75 -9.77 8.84 -4.79
N SER A 76 -8.50 8.96 -5.19
CA SER A 76 -7.48 9.74 -4.50
C SER A 76 -7.28 11.08 -5.21
N GLU A 77 -7.20 12.17 -4.45
CA GLU A 77 -6.82 13.49 -4.96
C GLU A 77 -5.31 13.59 -5.28
N ARG A 78 -4.53 12.61 -4.81
CA ARG A 78 -3.08 12.54 -4.99
C ARG A 78 -2.69 11.51 -6.03
N CYS A 79 -1.78 11.88 -6.92
CA CYS A 79 -1.04 10.96 -7.79
C CYS A 79 0.34 10.62 -7.18
N PHE A 80 0.87 9.47 -7.58
CA PHE A 80 2.24 9.06 -7.28
C PHE A 80 3.08 9.16 -8.55
N VAL A 81 4.19 9.89 -8.46
CA VAL A 81 5.23 9.89 -9.50
C VAL A 81 6.30 8.92 -8.99
N LEU A 82 6.42 7.78 -9.66
CA LEU A 82 7.20 6.64 -9.19
C LEU A 82 8.34 6.37 -10.15
N THR A 83 9.57 6.41 -9.67
CA THR A 83 10.71 5.82 -10.37
C THR A 83 10.66 4.29 -10.32
N LEU A 84 11.51 3.60 -11.09
CA LEU A 84 11.65 2.14 -10.99
C LEU A 84 11.88 1.66 -9.54
N THR A 85 12.75 2.34 -8.80
CA THR A 85 13.03 2.01 -7.40
C THR A 85 11.81 2.24 -6.51
N ASP A 86 11.07 3.34 -6.72
CA ASP A 86 9.84 3.60 -5.97
C ASP A 86 8.78 2.53 -6.24
N VAL A 87 8.63 2.06 -7.49
CA VAL A 87 7.70 0.98 -7.83
C VAL A 87 8.04 -0.30 -7.04
N LEU A 88 9.31 -0.67 -6.96
CA LEU A 88 9.74 -1.86 -6.22
C LEU A 88 9.48 -1.71 -4.71
N GLN A 89 9.85 -0.57 -4.14
CA GLN A 89 9.65 -0.28 -2.71
C GLN A 89 8.16 -0.18 -2.35
N PHE A 90 7.34 0.37 -3.25
CA PHE A 90 5.91 0.47 -3.03
C PHE A 90 5.23 -0.91 -3.13
N ARG A 91 5.66 -1.76 -4.08
CA ARG A 91 5.21 -3.15 -4.16
C ARG A 91 5.54 -3.92 -2.90
N GLU A 92 6.77 -3.78 -2.39
CA GLU A 92 7.19 -4.42 -1.13
C GLU A 92 6.30 -3.98 0.04
N LEU A 93 6.06 -2.67 0.19
CA LEU A 93 5.21 -2.11 1.23
C LEU A 93 3.78 -2.68 1.18
N LEU A 94 3.15 -2.66 0.00
CA LEU A 94 1.77 -3.16 -0.14
C LEU A 94 1.66 -4.67 0.00
N GLN A 95 2.67 -5.42 -0.45
CA GLN A 95 2.70 -6.87 -0.31
C GLN A 95 2.87 -7.26 1.17
N GLY A 96 3.79 -6.63 1.90
CA GLY A 96 3.97 -6.88 3.34
C GLY A 96 2.73 -6.52 4.14
N ALA A 97 2.09 -5.38 3.82
CA ALA A 97 0.83 -4.99 4.45
C ALA A 97 -0.29 -6.01 4.17
N LYS A 98 -0.44 -6.49 2.93
CA LYS A 98 -1.42 -7.53 2.59
C LYS A 98 -1.21 -8.80 3.41
N VAL A 99 0.02 -9.29 3.49
CA VAL A 99 0.35 -10.50 4.25
C VAL A 99 0.01 -10.30 5.73
N MET A 100 0.35 -9.15 6.31
CA MET A 100 0.05 -8.90 7.73
C MET A 100 -1.46 -8.82 8.01
N ILE A 101 -2.24 -8.26 7.10
CA ILE A 101 -3.71 -8.24 7.19
C ILE A 101 -4.27 -9.68 7.15
N GLU A 102 -3.80 -10.50 6.20
CA GLU A 102 -4.23 -11.90 6.07
C GLU A 102 -3.84 -12.74 7.29
N LEU A 103 -2.62 -12.57 7.81
CA LEU A 103 -2.16 -13.25 9.02
C LEU A 103 -3.01 -12.89 10.23
N ASN A 104 -3.36 -11.61 10.41
CA ASN A 104 -4.21 -11.18 11.51
C ASN A 104 -5.60 -11.84 11.42
N SER A 105 -6.17 -11.94 10.22
CA SER A 105 -7.44 -12.67 10.01
C SER A 105 -7.32 -14.16 10.33
N LEU A 106 -6.27 -14.84 9.87
CA LEU A 106 -6.04 -16.27 10.15
C LEU A 106 -5.85 -16.57 11.65
N VAL A 107 -5.11 -15.70 12.35
CA VAL A 107 -4.93 -15.83 13.81
C VAL A 107 -6.26 -15.62 14.53
N TYR A 108 -7.02 -14.60 14.14
CA TYR A 108 -8.35 -14.35 14.71
C TYR A 108 -9.29 -15.55 14.50
N GLU A 109 -9.35 -16.08 13.28
CA GLU A 109 -10.13 -17.28 12.96
C GLU A 109 -9.68 -18.47 13.80
N SER A 110 -8.37 -18.72 13.92
CA SER A 110 -7.84 -19.86 14.68
C SER A 110 -8.17 -19.77 16.18
N LEU A 111 -8.10 -18.57 16.76
CA LEU A 111 -8.40 -18.35 18.18
C LEU A 111 -9.90 -18.51 18.50
N HIS A 112 -10.78 -18.14 17.58
CA HIS A 112 -12.24 -18.18 17.80
C HIS A 112 -12.90 -19.45 17.25
N ALA A 113 -12.25 -20.17 16.33
CA ALA A 113 -12.73 -21.45 15.83
C ALA A 113 -12.78 -22.54 16.91
N MET A 114 -11.96 -22.43 17.96
CA MET A 114 -11.95 -23.34 19.10
C MET A 114 -12.88 -22.92 20.25
N ALA A 115 -13.57 -21.77 20.14
CA ALA A 115 -14.49 -21.27 21.17
C ALA A 115 -15.94 -21.77 20.97
N ILE A 116 -16.13 -22.84 20.19
CA ILE A 116 -17.42 -23.47 19.86
C ILE A 116 -17.39 -24.92 20.31
#